data_AF-A0A7S2Y5M9-F1
#
_entry.id   AF-A0A7S2Y5M9-F1
#
_cell.length_a   1.000
_cell.length_b   1.000
_cell.length_c   1.000
_cell.angle_alpha   90.00
_cell.angle_beta   90.00
_cell.angle_gamma   90.00
#
_symmetry.space_group_name_H-M   'P 1'
#
loop_
_entity.id
_entity.type
_entity.pdbx_description
1 polymer ?
#
loop_
_entity_poly.entity_id
_entity_poly.type
_entity_poly.pdbx_seq_one_letter_code
_entity_poly.pdbx_strand_id
1 'polypeptide(L)'
;VQERSNTRQAESPHLYDYPQAPFTKDWMDRLEDISRPLVVDIGCGFGTSLLGLASLTEPTIFGGNTEVDFRKCNFIGGDLSQLATRFGQGISNRWGLDKQLQFSYIPAESLLQQIEQSYPGPIAMVLIQFPSPYRLNDEGNSQLPSGRSNDSGFMVTTSLMGQVRNLLSNSPNNGLLLIQSNCEDVAVTIRDVGLECGMQVIPAVCPALLENSQEHHPSQRTLRWIELGGDRAFGPEWSKEPLLPSGCRTETEVSCE
;
A
#
# COMPACT_ATOMS: atom_id res chain seq x y z
N VAL A 1 -54.59 15.38 15.45
CA VAL A 1 -53.44 14.45 15.42
C VAL A 1 -52.44 15.04 14.45
N GLN A 2 -51.38 15.67 14.98
CA GLN A 2 -50.38 16.41 14.21
C GLN A 2 -49.27 15.44 13.78
N GLU A 3 -49.09 15.24 12.49
CA GLU A 3 -47.96 14.51 11.91
C GLU A 3 -46.68 15.34 12.05
N ARG A 4 -45.71 14.80 12.80
CA ARG A 4 -44.34 15.32 12.83
C ARG A 4 -43.53 14.57 11.77
N SER A 5 -43.19 15.27 10.69
CA SER A 5 -42.18 14.85 9.72
C SER A 5 -40.81 14.83 10.41
N ASN A 6 -40.22 13.65 10.53
CA ASN A 6 -38.89 13.44 11.07
C ASN A 6 -37.91 13.27 9.89
N THR A 7 -37.53 14.38 9.27
CA THR A 7 -36.45 14.41 8.27
C THR A 7 -35.13 14.48 9.04
N ARG A 8 -34.50 13.34 9.31
CA ARG A 8 -33.10 13.31 9.74
C ARG A 8 -32.23 13.55 8.51
N GLN A 9 -31.80 14.79 8.33
CA GLN A 9 -30.61 15.07 7.52
C GLN A 9 -29.44 14.35 8.18
N ALA A 10 -28.81 13.42 7.48
CA ALA A 10 -27.53 12.87 7.88
C ALA A 10 -26.49 13.98 7.68
N GLU A 11 -26.15 14.66 8.76
CA GLU A 11 -24.98 15.54 8.81
C GLU A 11 -23.74 14.66 8.54
N SER A 12 -23.04 14.97 7.45
CA SER A 12 -21.74 14.38 7.16
C SER A 12 -20.83 14.57 8.38
N PRO A 13 -20.19 13.52 8.91
CA PRO A 13 -19.26 13.68 10.00
C PRO A 13 -18.12 14.56 9.50
N HIS A 14 -18.04 15.77 10.07
CA HIS A 14 -16.86 16.62 9.97
C HIS A 14 -15.63 15.73 10.21
N LEU A 15 -14.71 15.71 9.24
CA LEU A 15 -13.36 15.19 9.42
C LEU A 15 -12.87 15.72 10.76
N TYR A 16 -12.69 14.82 11.72
CA TYR A 16 -12.19 15.17 13.04
C TYR A 16 -10.89 15.95 12.86
N ASP A 17 -10.83 17.16 13.43
CA ASP A 17 -9.59 17.81 13.83
C ASP A 17 -8.89 16.86 14.81
N TYR A 18 -8.18 15.87 14.26
CA TYR A 18 -7.27 15.07 15.04
C TYR A 18 -6.21 16.04 15.56
N PRO A 19 -6.00 16.13 16.88
CA PRO A 19 -4.86 16.87 17.39
C PRO A 19 -3.62 16.25 16.73
N GLN A 20 -2.99 17.03 15.85
CA GLN A 20 -1.70 16.71 15.25
C GLN A 20 -0.76 16.53 16.43
N ALA A 21 -0.56 15.29 16.87
CA ALA A 21 0.45 14.98 17.87
C ALA A 21 1.75 15.60 17.34
N PRO A 22 2.46 16.40 18.15
CA PRO A 22 3.57 17.19 17.66
C PRO A 22 4.55 16.30 16.89
N PHE A 23 4.97 16.81 15.72
CA PHE A 23 6.06 16.30 14.89
C PHE A 23 7.22 15.86 15.80
N THR A 24 7.32 14.57 16.07
CA THR A 24 8.40 14.04 16.89
C THR A 24 9.16 13.06 16.03
N LYS A 25 10.47 13.29 15.89
CA LYS A 25 11.46 12.41 15.23
C LYS A 25 11.61 11.04 15.92
N ASP A 26 10.67 10.69 16.81
CA ASP A 26 10.72 9.59 17.77
C ASP A 26 10.90 8.23 17.09
N TRP A 27 10.42 8.04 15.86
CA TRP A 27 10.60 6.77 15.16
C TRP A 27 12.04 6.56 14.66
N MET A 28 12.75 7.61 14.24
CA MET A 28 14.11 7.49 13.72
C MET A 28 15.12 7.20 14.83
N ASP A 29 14.93 7.80 16.00
CA ASP A 29 15.80 7.59 17.17
C ASP A 29 15.79 6.13 17.65
N ARG A 30 14.85 5.32 17.16
CA ARG A 30 14.73 3.89 17.47
C ARG A 30 15.47 3.00 16.48
N LEU A 31 15.79 3.49 15.29
CA LEU A 31 16.55 2.76 14.29
C LEU A 31 18.04 2.77 14.64
N GLU A 32 18.70 1.62 14.53
CA GLU A 32 20.12 1.48 14.85
C GLU A 32 21.03 2.18 13.83
N ASP A 33 20.65 2.15 12.55
CA ASP A 33 21.42 2.75 11.46
C ASP A 33 20.49 3.43 10.45
N ILE A 34 20.28 4.73 10.63
CA ILE A 34 19.40 5.56 9.77
C ILE A 34 19.97 5.84 8.37
N SER A 35 21.20 5.41 8.08
CA SER A 35 21.80 5.57 6.73
C SER A 35 21.38 4.47 5.76
N ARG A 36 20.81 3.37 6.28
CA ARG A 36 20.35 2.23 5.48
C ARG A 36 19.21 2.62 4.53
N PRO A 37 19.05 1.92 3.40
CA PRO A 37 17.86 2.07 2.59
C PRO A 37 16.58 1.79 3.40
N LEU A 38 15.51 2.53 3.15
CA LEU A 38 14.22 2.34 3.83
C LEU A 38 13.19 1.68 2.89
N VAL A 39 12.46 0.72 3.44
CA VAL A 39 11.23 0.18 2.85
C VAL A 39 10.03 0.74 3.61
N VAL A 40 9.08 1.28 2.88
CA VAL A 40 7.89 1.96 3.44
C VAL A 40 6.65 1.17 3.05
N ASP A 41 5.77 0.86 3.99
CA ASP A 41 4.47 0.24 3.72
C ASP A 41 3.33 1.18 4.11
N ILE A 42 2.55 1.61 3.11
CA ILE A 42 1.47 2.57 3.26
C ILE A 42 0.15 1.82 3.41
N GLY A 43 -0.53 2.01 4.54
CA GLY A 43 -1.70 1.20 4.87
C GLY A 43 -1.28 -0.22 5.25
N CYS A 44 -0.26 -0.34 6.10
CA CYS A 44 0.42 -1.61 6.37
C CYS A 44 -0.43 -2.65 7.11
N GLY A 45 -1.62 -2.27 7.60
CA GLY A 45 -2.47 -3.12 8.43
C GLY A 45 -1.70 -3.64 9.65
N PHE A 46 -1.71 -4.96 9.85
CA PHE A 46 -0.97 -5.63 10.93
C PHE A 46 0.54 -5.73 10.69
N GLY A 47 1.03 -5.28 9.53
CA GLY A 47 2.45 -5.21 9.23
C GLY A 47 3.12 -6.53 8.86
N THR A 48 2.34 -7.54 8.48
CA THR A 48 2.85 -8.91 8.21
C THR A 48 3.93 -8.92 7.14
N SER A 49 3.78 -8.14 6.07
CA SER A 49 4.76 -8.07 4.99
C SER A 49 6.08 -7.49 5.47
N LEU A 50 6.04 -6.38 6.20
CA LEU A 50 7.23 -5.77 6.78
C LEU A 50 7.90 -6.66 7.82
N LEU A 51 7.12 -7.34 8.67
CA LEU A 51 7.64 -8.31 9.63
C LEU A 51 8.38 -9.45 8.91
N GLY A 52 7.77 -10.01 7.86
CA GLY A 52 8.39 -11.06 7.06
C GLY A 52 9.68 -10.59 6.38
N LEU A 53 9.65 -9.42 5.73
CA LEU A 53 10.81 -8.85 5.03
C LEU A 53 11.97 -8.55 6.00
N ALA A 54 11.67 -7.98 7.17
CA ALA A 54 12.67 -7.68 8.19
C ALA A 54 13.25 -8.93 8.86
N SER A 55 12.56 -10.08 8.79
CA SER A 55 13.03 -11.36 9.32
C SER A 55 13.83 -12.21 8.33
N LEU A 56 14.00 -11.78 7.08
CA LEU A 56 14.76 -12.53 6.08
C LEU A 56 16.23 -12.68 6.49
N THR A 57 16.76 -13.89 6.37
CA THR A 57 18.20 -14.19 6.56
C THR A 57 18.94 -14.36 5.24
N GLU A 58 18.22 -14.75 4.20
CA GLU A 58 18.75 -14.97 2.85
C GLU A 58 18.45 -13.79 1.92
N PRO A 59 19.31 -13.51 0.93
CA PRO A 59 18.99 -12.53 -0.09
C PRO A 59 17.78 -13.00 -0.92
N THR A 60 16.89 -12.06 -1.24
CA THR A 60 15.72 -12.33 -2.07
C THR A 60 15.86 -11.56 -3.38
N ILE A 61 15.67 -12.25 -4.51
CA ILE A 61 15.56 -11.60 -5.81
C ILE A 61 14.13 -11.11 -5.98
N PHE A 62 13.95 -9.82 -6.23
CA PHE A 62 12.65 -9.19 -6.36
C PHE A 62 12.37 -8.84 -7.83
N GLY A 63 11.39 -9.47 -8.47
CA GLY A 63 10.96 -9.05 -9.81
C GLY A 63 12.02 -9.16 -10.91
N GLY A 64 12.95 -10.11 -10.82
CA GLY A 64 13.95 -10.38 -11.87
C GLY A 64 15.22 -9.54 -11.74
N ASN A 65 15.40 -8.57 -12.64
CA ASN A 65 16.65 -7.79 -12.75
C ASN A 65 16.83 -6.73 -11.66
N THR A 66 15.86 -6.58 -10.77
CA THR A 66 15.87 -5.53 -9.74
C THR A 66 16.21 -6.14 -8.39
N GLU A 67 17.41 -5.87 -7.87
CA GLU A 67 17.87 -6.48 -6.62
C GLU A 67 17.67 -5.51 -5.45
N VAL A 68 16.78 -5.86 -4.51
CA VAL A 68 16.68 -5.20 -3.20
C VAL A 68 17.11 -6.19 -2.13
N ASP A 69 18.28 -5.96 -1.54
CA ASP A 69 18.76 -6.73 -0.39
C ASP A 69 18.06 -6.24 0.89
N PHE A 70 16.87 -6.78 1.16
CA PHE A 70 16.02 -6.40 2.29
C PHE A 70 16.73 -6.51 3.65
N ARG A 71 17.73 -7.38 3.79
CA ARG A 71 18.51 -7.55 5.03
C ARG A 71 19.33 -6.32 5.41
N LYS A 72 19.57 -5.43 4.44
CA LYS A 72 20.30 -4.17 4.63
C LYS A 72 19.36 -2.97 4.78
N CYS A 73 18.05 -3.20 4.78
CA CYS A 73 17.06 -2.14 4.85
C CYS A 73 16.59 -1.89 6.29
N ASN A 74 16.15 -0.66 6.54
CA ASN A 74 15.19 -0.36 7.59
C ASN A 74 13.78 -0.47 7.00
N PHE A 75 12.78 -0.50 7.89
CA PHE A 75 11.38 -0.68 7.54
C PHE A 75 10.50 0.25 8.37
N ILE A 76 9.49 0.83 7.73
CA ILE A 76 8.45 1.59 8.42
C ILE A 76 7.07 1.32 7.82
N GLY A 77 6.12 0.96 8.67
CA GLY A 77 4.71 0.82 8.30
C GLY A 77 3.87 1.95 8.87
N GLY A 78 3.01 2.55 8.06
CA GLY A 78 1.99 3.51 8.50
C GLY A 78 0.59 3.00 8.29
N ASP A 79 -0.28 3.17 9.28
CA ASP A 79 -1.70 2.84 9.15
C ASP A 79 -2.58 3.74 10.02
N LEU A 80 -3.85 3.89 9.62
CA LEU A 80 -4.91 4.56 10.40
C LEU A 80 -5.58 3.63 11.43
N SER A 81 -5.09 2.40 11.58
CA SER A 81 -5.49 1.46 12.62
C SER A 81 -4.44 1.44 13.72
N GLN A 82 -4.72 2.14 14.82
CA GLN A 82 -3.84 2.14 15.99
C GLN A 82 -3.70 0.73 16.58
N LEU A 83 -4.75 -0.09 16.49
CA LEU A 83 -4.71 -1.48 16.93
C LEU A 83 -3.70 -2.29 16.10
N ALA A 84 -3.73 -2.15 14.78
CA ALA A 84 -2.90 -2.93 13.89
C ALA A 84 -1.41 -2.52 13.97
N THR A 85 -1.13 -1.22 14.04
CA THR A 85 0.24 -0.70 14.21
C THR A 85 0.84 -1.09 15.56
N ARG A 86 0.05 -1.05 16.65
CA ARG A 86 0.49 -1.56 17.97
C ARG A 86 0.74 -3.06 17.97
N PHE A 87 -0.07 -3.83 17.25
CA PHE A 87 0.17 -5.26 17.08
C PHE A 87 1.49 -5.51 16.37
N GLY A 88 1.72 -4.87 15.22
CA GLY A 88 2.97 -4.96 14.46
C GLY A 88 4.19 -4.58 15.31
N GLN A 89 4.10 -3.46 16.05
CA GLN A 89 5.15 -3.03 16.97
C GLN A 89 5.42 -4.07 18.06
N GLY A 90 4.37 -4.65 18.64
CA GLY A 90 4.50 -5.68 19.66
C GLY A 90 5.21 -6.94 19.15
N ILE A 91 4.94 -7.35 17.90
CA ILE A 91 5.64 -8.47 17.27
C ILE A 91 7.09 -8.10 16.97
N SER A 92 7.34 -6.92 16.36
CA SER A 92 8.67 -6.40 16.07
C SER A 92 9.57 -6.44 17.31
N ASN A 93 9.08 -5.91 18.45
CA ASN A 93 9.80 -5.95 19.72
C ASN A 93 10.09 -7.37 20.20
N ARG A 94 9.12 -8.30 20.12
CA ARG A 94 9.31 -9.69 20.57
C ARG A 94 10.28 -10.47 19.68
N TRP A 95 10.37 -10.12 18.42
CA TRP A 95 11.28 -10.75 17.45
C TRP A 95 12.65 -10.07 17.41
N GLY A 96 12.88 -9.01 18.20
CA GLY A 96 14.13 -8.26 18.22
C GLY A 96 14.39 -7.45 16.95
N LEU A 97 13.31 -7.03 16.27
CA LEU A 97 13.36 -6.24 15.03
C LEU A 97 13.16 -4.75 15.29
N ASP A 98 12.95 -4.33 16.54
CA ASP A 98 12.60 -2.96 16.92
C ASP A 98 13.71 -1.93 16.67
N LYS A 99 14.89 -2.38 16.24
CA LYS A 99 16.01 -1.54 15.81
C LYS A 99 16.10 -1.31 14.31
N GLN A 100 15.24 -1.99 13.54
CA GLN A 100 15.20 -1.87 12.08
C GLN A 100 13.77 -1.72 11.53
N LEU A 101 12.74 -2.07 12.30
CA LEU A 101 11.34 -2.05 11.89
C LEU A 101 10.47 -1.27 12.89
N GLN A 102 9.87 -0.17 12.41
CA GLN A 102 8.93 0.66 13.18
C GLN A 102 7.52 0.61 12.57
N PHE A 103 6.52 0.83 13.44
CA PHE A 103 5.13 1.06 13.02
C PHE A 103 4.60 2.37 13.59
N SER A 104 3.90 3.13 12.76
CA SER A 104 3.37 4.45 13.10
C SER A 104 1.87 4.51 12.84
N TYR A 105 1.11 4.97 13.83
CA TYR A 105 -0.28 5.36 13.63
C TYR A 105 -0.32 6.75 12.99
N ILE A 106 -0.46 6.80 11.67
CA ILE A 106 -0.30 8.03 10.90
C ILE A 106 -0.98 7.93 9.52
N PRO A 107 -1.56 9.02 8.98
CA PRO A 107 -2.01 9.06 7.60
C PRO A 107 -0.87 8.83 6.60
N ALA A 108 -1.19 8.22 5.46
CA ALA A 108 -0.23 7.90 4.40
C ALA A 108 0.62 9.10 3.95
N GLU A 109 -0.01 10.22 3.57
CA GLU A 109 0.69 11.42 3.12
C GLU A 109 1.54 12.04 4.24
N SER A 110 1.04 12.03 5.48
CA SER A 110 1.81 12.53 6.63
C SER A 110 3.04 11.66 6.91
N LEU A 111 2.96 10.34 6.72
CA LEU A 111 4.12 9.46 6.82
C LEU A 111 5.17 9.81 5.77
N LEU A 112 4.77 9.90 4.50
CA LEU A 112 5.68 10.20 3.40
C LEU A 112 6.37 11.56 3.60
N GLN A 113 5.59 12.57 4.00
CA GLN A 113 6.12 13.89 4.33
C GLN A 113 7.15 13.83 5.48
N GLN A 114 6.89 13.05 6.53
CA GLN A 114 7.86 12.88 7.61
C GLN A 114 9.14 12.19 7.15
N ILE A 115 9.02 11.16 6.31
CA ILE A 115 10.20 10.45 5.77
C ILE A 115 11.03 11.42 4.92
N GLU A 116 10.40 12.14 3.99
CA GLU A 116 11.07 13.11 3.12
C GLU A 116 11.81 14.20 3.91
N GLN A 117 11.23 14.67 5.02
CA GLN A 117 11.83 15.74 5.82
C GLN A 117 12.93 15.28 6.77
N SER A 118 13.00 13.99 7.11
CA SER A 118 13.74 13.57 8.29
C SER A 118 14.63 12.35 8.09
N TYR A 119 14.27 11.40 7.21
CA TYR A 119 15.07 10.20 7.01
C TYR A 119 16.28 10.48 6.10
N PRO A 120 17.52 10.25 6.58
CA PRO A 120 18.72 10.65 5.82
C PRO A 120 19.18 9.60 4.79
N GLY A 121 18.74 8.35 4.93
CA GLY A 121 19.08 7.27 4.00
C GLY A 121 18.24 7.30 2.72
N PRO A 122 18.60 6.49 1.70
CA PRO A 122 17.81 6.36 0.49
C PRO A 122 16.52 5.56 0.74
N ILE A 123 15.56 5.66 -0.17
CA ILE A 123 14.32 4.88 -0.13
C ILE A 123 14.41 3.76 -1.16
N ALA A 124 14.52 2.52 -0.69
CA ALA A 124 14.60 1.36 -1.56
C ALA A 124 13.25 1.07 -2.23
N MET A 125 12.18 1.09 -1.44
CA MET A 125 10.87 0.65 -1.91
C MET A 125 9.73 1.27 -1.12
N VAL A 126 8.63 1.55 -1.81
CA VAL A 126 7.31 1.83 -1.22
C VAL A 126 6.37 0.68 -1.59
N LEU A 127 5.60 0.21 -0.62
CA LEU A 127 4.59 -0.83 -0.75
C LEU A 127 3.20 -0.20 -0.62
N ILE A 128 2.29 -0.61 -1.50
CA ILE A 128 0.85 -0.37 -1.39
C ILE A 128 0.17 -1.73 -1.57
N GLN A 129 -0.17 -2.37 -0.45
CA GLN A 129 -0.62 -3.75 -0.43
C GLN A 129 -2.09 -3.86 -0.07
N PHE A 130 -2.87 -4.44 -0.98
CA PHE A 130 -4.30 -4.72 -0.83
C PHE A 130 -5.10 -3.53 -0.28
N PRO A 131 -4.98 -2.32 -0.88
CA PRO A 131 -5.71 -1.17 -0.40
C PRO A 131 -7.21 -1.40 -0.50
N SER A 132 -7.97 -0.82 0.43
CA SER A 132 -9.43 -0.89 0.44
C SER A 132 -9.99 -0.43 -0.91
N PRO A 133 -10.79 -1.27 -1.60
CA PRO A 133 -11.32 -0.94 -2.93
C PRO A 133 -12.35 0.18 -2.84
N TYR A 134 -12.47 1.00 -3.90
CA TYR A 134 -13.58 1.94 -4.02
C TYR A 134 -14.86 1.25 -4.54
N ARG A 135 -16.01 1.90 -4.44
CA ARG A 135 -17.28 1.43 -5.01
C ARG A 135 -17.25 1.52 -6.53
N LEU A 136 -17.49 0.39 -7.19
CA LEU A 136 -17.50 0.34 -8.65
C LEU A 136 -18.80 0.93 -9.23
N ASN A 137 -19.89 0.85 -8.45
CA ASN A 137 -21.19 1.44 -8.71
C ASN A 137 -21.84 1.83 -7.36
N ASP A 138 -22.97 2.53 -7.38
CA ASP A 138 -23.70 2.91 -6.15
C ASP A 138 -24.29 1.71 -5.37
N GLU A 139 -24.06 0.48 -5.85
CA GLU A 139 -24.47 -0.76 -5.21
C GLU A 139 -23.29 -1.47 -4.53
N GLY A 140 -23.43 -1.84 -3.26
CA GLY A 140 -22.42 -2.62 -2.54
C GLY A 140 -22.17 -2.12 -1.12
N ASN A 141 -20.99 -2.45 -0.58
CA ASN A 141 -20.63 -2.04 0.78
C ASN A 141 -20.51 -0.50 0.86
N SER A 142 -21.46 0.13 1.55
CA SER A 142 -21.54 1.58 1.75
C SER A 142 -20.42 2.14 2.63
N GLN A 143 -19.52 1.30 3.15
CA GLN A 143 -18.30 1.72 3.85
C GLN A 143 -17.13 1.94 2.89
N LEU A 144 -17.23 1.48 1.63
CA LEU A 144 -16.16 1.69 0.66
C LEU A 144 -16.14 3.15 0.16
N PRO A 145 -14.96 3.66 -0.25
CA PRO A 145 -14.82 4.94 -0.93
C PRO A 145 -15.77 5.09 -2.13
N SER A 146 -16.27 6.30 -2.37
CA SER A 146 -17.31 6.56 -3.40
C SER A 146 -16.77 6.66 -4.83
N GLY A 147 -15.46 6.58 -5.03
CA GLY A 147 -14.84 6.77 -6.36
C GLY A 147 -13.31 6.85 -6.29
N ARG A 148 -12.72 7.49 -7.30
CA ARG A 148 -11.26 7.65 -7.47
C ARG A 148 -10.74 9.03 -7.11
N SER A 149 -11.62 10.01 -6.89
CA SER A 149 -11.22 11.39 -6.61
C SER A 149 -10.64 11.52 -5.20
N ASN A 150 -9.86 12.58 -4.96
CA ASN A 150 -9.26 12.82 -3.64
C ASN A 150 -10.30 12.88 -2.50
N ASP A 151 -11.50 13.37 -2.80
CA ASP A 151 -12.59 13.52 -1.83
C ASP A 151 -13.42 12.24 -1.66
N SER A 152 -13.11 11.18 -2.40
CA SER A 152 -13.90 9.93 -2.39
C SER A 152 -13.55 8.98 -1.25
N GLY A 153 -12.43 9.24 -0.56
CA GLY A 153 -11.89 8.39 0.51
C GLY A 153 -11.00 7.24 0.03
N PHE A 154 -10.73 7.13 -1.28
CA PHE A 154 -9.79 6.14 -1.80
C PHE A 154 -8.36 6.58 -1.50
N MET A 155 -7.55 5.67 -0.96
CA MET A 155 -6.21 6.00 -0.46
C MET A 155 -5.26 6.44 -1.57
N VAL A 156 -5.33 5.80 -2.74
CA VAL A 156 -4.38 6.07 -3.83
C VAL A 156 -4.90 7.21 -4.70
N THR A 157 -4.38 8.39 -4.43
CA THR A 157 -4.64 9.63 -5.17
C THR A 157 -3.41 10.05 -5.98
N THR A 158 -3.59 10.97 -6.93
CA THR A 158 -2.47 11.60 -7.64
C THR A 158 -1.55 12.39 -6.71
N SER A 159 -2.10 12.96 -5.63
CA SER A 159 -1.33 13.64 -4.58
C SER A 159 -0.40 12.65 -3.85
N LEU A 160 -0.96 11.56 -3.33
CA LEU A 160 -0.18 10.52 -2.64
C LEU A 160 0.87 9.93 -3.58
N MET A 161 0.48 9.58 -4.80
CA MET A 161 1.38 8.98 -5.78
C MET A 161 2.50 9.94 -6.22
N GLY A 162 2.21 11.24 -6.31
CA GLY A 162 3.21 12.28 -6.53
C GLY A 162 4.25 12.33 -5.41
N GLN A 163 3.83 12.19 -4.14
CA GLN A 163 4.76 12.10 -3.00
C GLN A 163 5.61 10.83 -3.06
N VAL A 164 5.00 9.68 -3.35
CA VAL A 164 5.72 8.40 -3.54
C VAL A 164 6.80 8.56 -4.62
N ARG A 165 6.45 9.14 -5.78
CA ARG A 165 7.40 9.38 -6.86
C ARG A 165 8.56 10.28 -6.42
N ASN A 166 8.28 11.41 -5.77
CA ASN A 166 9.32 12.33 -5.27
C ASN A 166 10.30 11.57 -4.37
N LEU A 167 9.75 10.84 -3.41
CA LEU A 167 10.49 10.08 -2.44
C LEU A 167 11.42 9.04 -3.10
N LEU A 168 10.90 8.26 -4.04
CA LEU A 168 11.66 7.23 -4.76
C LEU A 168 12.69 7.81 -5.74
N SER A 169 12.39 8.95 -6.37
CA SER A 169 13.28 9.62 -7.34
C SER A 169 14.55 10.19 -6.72
N ASN A 170 14.55 10.44 -5.41
CA ASN A 170 15.72 10.91 -4.67
C ASN A 170 16.72 9.79 -4.35
N SER A 171 16.42 8.53 -4.69
CA SER A 171 17.26 7.38 -4.36
C SER A 171 18.27 7.08 -5.46
N PRO A 172 19.54 6.73 -5.15
CA PRO A 172 20.61 6.60 -6.14
C PRO A 172 20.35 5.65 -7.31
N ASN A 173 19.56 4.61 -7.11
CA ASN A 173 19.24 3.59 -8.13
C ASN A 173 17.80 3.69 -8.66
N ASN A 174 17.10 4.78 -8.35
CA ASN A 174 15.64 4.90 -8.40
C ASN A 174 14.95 3.87 -7.49
N GLY A 175 14.18 4.36 -6.52
CA GLY A 175 13.39 3.47 -5.66
C GLY A 175 12.25 2.78 -6.43
N LEU A 176 11.71 1.73 -5.83
CA LEU A 176 10.65 0.92 -6.43
C LEU A 176 9.29 1.18 -5.76
N LEU A 177 8.23 1.09 -6.54
CA LEU A 177 6.87 0.97 -6.02
C LEU A 177 6.36 -0.43 -6.30
N LEU A 178 5.97 -1.16 -5.26
CA LEU A 178 5.25 -2.42 -5.38
C LEU A 178 3.79 -2.21 -5.01
N ILE A 179 2.91 -2.64 -5.93
CA ILE A 179 1.46 -2.60 -5.76
C ILE A 179 0.95 -4.03 -5.82
N GLN A 180 0.13 -4.43 -4.86
CA GLN A 180 -0.65 -5.66 -4.93
C GLN A 180 -2.11 -5.37 -4.60
N SER A 181 -3.02 -6.02 -5.31
CA SER A 181 -4.46 -6.00 -4.99
C SER A 181 -5.10 -7.27 -5.51
N ASN A 182 -6.11 -7.76 -4.78
CA ASN A 182 -7.01 -8.81 -5.25
C ASN A 182 -8.20 -8.24 -6.05
N CYS A 183 -8.34 -6.92 -6.13
CA CYS A 183 -9.34 -6.24 -6.93
C CYS A 183 -8.67 -5.73 -8.22
N GLU A 184 -8.96 -6.38 -9.34
CA GLU A 184 -8.33 -6.09 -10.63
C GLU A 184 -8.48 -4.62 -11.04
N ASP A 185 -9.66 -4.04 -10.87
CA ASP A 185 -9.94 -2.64 -11.19
C ASP A 185 -9.14 -1.67 -10.32
N VAL A 186 -8.88 -2.03 -9.06
CA VAL A 186 -8.04 -1.26 -8.15
C VAL A 186 -6.59 -1.33 -8.58
N ALA A 187 -6.07 -2.52 -8.91
CA ALA A 187 -4.70 -2.70 -9.39
C ALA A 187 -4.44 -1.84 -10.63
N VAL A 188 -5.33 -1.93 -11.63
CA VAL A 188 -5.27 -1.14 -12.88
C VAL A 188 -5.31 0.36 -12.57
N THR A 189 -6.24 0.79 -11.72
CA THR A 189 -6.36 2.21 -11.33
C THR A 189 -5.08 2.75 -10.71
N ILE A 190 -4.47 2.01 -9.78
CA ILE A 190 -3.24 2.45 -9.09
C ILE A 190 -2.08 2.54 -10.09
N ARG A 191 -1.97 1.58 -11.02
CA ARG A 191 -0.98 1.59 -12.11
C ARG A 191 -1.14 2.84 -12.98
N ASP A 192 -2.36 3.16 -13.39
CA ASP A 192 -2.64 4.32 -14.24
C ASP A 192 -2.31 5.63 -13.53
N VAL A 193 -2.69 5.78 -12.26
CA VAL A 193 -2.32 6.94 -11.43
C VAL A 193 -0.80 7.05 -11.29
N GLY A 194 -0.09 5.93 -11.13
CA GLY A 194 1.37 5.88 -11.13
C GLY A 194 1.99 6.44 -12.42
N LEU A 195 1.47 6.01 -13.58
CA LEU A 195 1.92 6.48 -14.88
C LEU A 195 1.61 7.96 -15.12
N GLU A 196 0.43 8.43 -14.72
CA GLU A 196 0.07 9.85 -14.77
C GLU A 196 1.02 10.72 -13.96
N CYS A 197 1.53 10.19 -12.83
CA CYS A 197 2.54 10.87 -12.02
C CYS A 197 3.97 10.77 -12.59
N GLY A 198 4.17 10.04 -13.70
CA GLY A 198 5.47 9.90 -14.38
C GLY A 198 6.32 8.73 -13.90
N MET A 199 5.72 7.74 -13.22
CA MET A 199 6.41 6.47 -12.94
C MET A 199 6.53 5.62 -14.21
N GLN A 200 7.41 4.62 -14.16
CA GLN A 200 7.61 3.65 -15.24
C GLN A 200 7.33 2.25 -14.71
N VAL A 201 6.69 1.43 -15.56
CA VAL A 201 6.41 0.03 -15.22
C VAL A 201 7.61 -0.84 -15.54
N ILE A 202 7.94 -1.73 -14.61
CA ILE A 202 8.94 -2.79 -14.80
C ILE A 202 8.20 -4.03 -15.29
N PRO A 203 8.58 -4.61 -16.46
CA PRO A 203 7.97 -5.84 -16.93
C PRO A 203 8.11 -6.98 -15.91
N ALA A 204 7.02 -7.70 -15.67
CA ALA A 204 6.99 -8.88 -14.83
C ALA A 204 7.81 -10.02 -15.46
N VAL A 205 8.54 -10.75 -14.61
CA VAL A 205 9.29 -11.96 -15.02
C VAL A 205 8.35 -13.07 -15.48
N CYS A 206 7.20 -13.21 -14.81
CA CYS A 206 6.15 -14.16 -15.11
C CYS A 206 4.86 -13.41 -15.46
N PRO A 207 4.69 -12.93 -16.71
CA PRO A 207 3.52 -12.14 -17.11
C PRO A 207 2.18 -12.88 -16.94
N ALA A 208 1.15 -12.13 -16.53
CA ALA A 208 -0.23 -12.59 -16.54
C ALA A 208 -0.80 -12.51 -17.97
N LEU A 209 -0.88 -13.65 -18.65
CA LEU A 209 -1.41 -13.74 -20.01
C LEU A 209 -2.88 -14.19 -20.02
N LEU A 210 -3.66 -13.69 -20.99
CA LEU A 210 -5.08 -14.02 -21.15
C LEU A 210 -5.34 -15.53 -21.31
N GLU A 211 -4.42 -16.25 -21.96
CA GLU A 211 -4.54 -17.70 -22.15
C GLU A 211 -4.56 -18.46 -20.81
N ASN A 212 -3.89 -17.92 -19.77
CA ASN A 212 -3.92 -18.47 -18.42
C ASN A 212 -5.23 -18.19 -17.67
N SER A 213 -6.12 -17.33 -18.20
CA SER A 213 -7.37 -16.96 -17.52
C SER A 213 -8.53 -17.91 -17.83
N GLN A 214 -8.39 -18.84 -18.78
CA GLN A 214 -9.48 -19.79 -19.08
C GLN A 214 -9.75 -20.76 -17.92
N GLU A 215 -8.79 -20.93 -17.01
CA GLU A 215 -8.91 -21.79 -15.82
C GLU A 215 -9.61 -21.07 -14.65
N HIS A 216 -9.69 -19.74 -14.66
CA HIS A 216 -10.27 -18.95 -13.57
C HIS A 216 -11.41 -18.06 -14.04
N HIS A 217 -12.62 -18.35 -13.55
CA HIS A 217 -13.76 -17.47 -13.77
C HIS A 217 -13.53 -16.12 -13.06
N PRO A 218 -13.63 -14.98 -13.77
CA PRO A 218 -13.46 -13.67 -13.16
C PRO A 218 -14.53 -13.44 -12.08
N SER A 219 -14.17 -12.67 -11.06
CA SER A 219 -15.11 -12.27 -10.01
C SER A 219 -16.27 -11.46 -10.59
N GLN A 220 -17.41 -11.39 -9.88
CA GLN A 220 -18.52 -10.52 -10.27
C GLN A 220 -18.11 -9.04 -10.37
N ARG A 221 -17.19 -8.60 -9.51
CA ARG A 221 -16.64 -7.24 -9.57
C ARG A 221 -15.85 -7.03 -10.86
N THR A 222 -14.99 -7.97 -11.22
CA THR A 222 -14.23 -7.95 -12.48
C THR A 222 -15.15 -7.91 -13.68
N LEU A 223 -16.21 -8.74 -13.71
CA LEU A 223 -17.18 -8.74 -14.80
C LEU A 223 -17.84 -7.37 -14.96
N ARG A 224 -18.28 -6.74 -13.86
CA ARG A 224 -18.83 -5.37 -13.89
C ARG A 224 -17.81 -4.35 -14.36
N TRP A 225 -16.55 -4.47 -13.96
CA TRP A 225 -15.49 -3.57 -14.40
C TRP A 225 -15.30 -3.64 -15.92
N ILE A 226 -15.33 -4.85 -16.49
CA ILE A 226 -15.29 -5.06 -17.94
C ILE A 226 -16.52 -4.47 -18.63
N GLU A 227 -17.72 -4.66 -18.08
CA GLU A 227 -18.96 -4.08 -18.62
C GLU A 227 -18.92 -2.55 -18.66
N LEU A 228 -18.21 -1.91 -17.73
CA LEU A 228 -17.97 -0.47 -17.69
C LEU A 228 -16.85 -0.02 -18.66
N GLY A 229 -16.27 -0.93 -19.44
CA GLY A 229 -15.18 -0.64 -20.38
C GLY A 229 -13.80 -0.59 -19.72
N GLY A 230 -13.65 -1.18 -18.55
CA GLY A 230 -12.40 -1.20 -17.80
C GLY A 230 -11.35 -2.15 -18.35
N ASP A 231 -10.09 -1.73 -18.29
CA ASP A 231 -8.95 -2.53 -18.73
C ASP A 231 -8.67 -3.71 -17.81
N ARG A 232 -8.12 -4.79 -18.38
CA ARG A 232 -7.73 -5.99 -17.63
C ARG A 232 -6.29 -5.90 -17.16
N ALA A 233 -5.99 -6.51 -16.01
CA ALA A 233 -4.63 -6.70 -15.50
C ALA A 233 -3.92 -7.86 -16.21
N PHE A 234 -3.80 -7.76 -17.54
CA PHE A 234 -3.07 -8.72 -18.38
C PHE A 234 -1.95 -8.04 -19.17
N GLY A 235 -0.92 -8.83 -19.48
CA GLY A 235 0.21 -8.40 -20.28
C GLY A 235 1.53 -8.41 -19.50
N PRO A 236 2.61 -7.89 -20.12
CA PRO A 236 3.97 -7.95 -19.57
C PRO A 236 4.13 -7.13 -18.29
N GLU A 237 3.18 -6.25 -17.97
CA GLU A 237 3.22 -5.37 -16.80
C GLU A 237 2.68 -6.02 -15.53
N TRP A 238 2.00 -7.17 -15.65
CA TRP A 238 1.28 -7.82 -14.55
C TRP A 238 1.93 -9.14 -14.21
N SER A 239 2.25 -9.36 -12.94
CA SER A 239 2.78 -10.65 -12.49
C SER A 239 1.66 -11.66 -12.28
N LYS A 240 1.84 -12.88 -12.80
CA LYS A 240 0.99 -14.04 -12.50
C LYS A 240 1.23 -14.56 -11.08
N GLU A 241 2.43 -14.36 -10.56
CA GLU A 241 2.86 -14.90 -9.28
C GLU A 241 3.08 -13.78 -8.24
N PRO A 242 2.85 -14.06 -6.95
CA PRO A 242 3.27 -13.20 -5.85
C PRO A 242 4.73 -12.77 -5.98
N LEU A 243 4.98 -11.46 -5.88
CA LEU A 243 6.34 -10.90 -5.93
C LEU A 243 7.05 -10.93 -4.58
N LEU A 244 6.30 -10.95 -3.48
CA LEU A 244 6.86 -11.11 -2.15
C LEU A 244 7.10 -12.59 -1.81
N PRO A 245 8.17 -12.92 -1.07
CA PRO A 245 8.38 -14.27 -0.54
C PRO A 245 7.19 -14.77 0.26
N SER A 246 6.97 -16.08 0.31
CA SER A 246 5.83 -16.69 1.01
C SER A 246 5.70 -16.23 2.47
N GLY A 247 6.81 -16.11 3.21
CA GLY A 247 6.83 -15.61 4.59
C GLY A 247 6.57 -14.10 4.74
N CYS A 248 6.47 -13.37 3.64
CA CYS A 248 6.24 -11.92 3.58
C CYS A 248 4.85 -11.58 3.00
N ARG A 249 4.01 -12.58 2.74
CA ARG A 249 2.68 -12.38 2.17
C ARG A 249 1.70 -11.89 3.24
N THR A 250 0.72 -11.09 2.82
CA THR A 250 -0.37 -10.67 3.71
C THR A 250 -1.40 -11.79 3.92
N GLU A 251 -2.23 -11.69 4.97
CA GLU A 251 -3.39 -12.58 5.14
C GLU A 251 -4.28 -12.61 3.89
N THR A 252 -4.52 -11.44 3.30
CA THR A 252 -5.32 -11.28 2.07
C THR A 252 -4.74 -12.07 0.92
N GLU A 253 -3.42 -12.08 0.79
CA GLU A 253 -2.72 -12.79 -0.27
C GLU A 253 -2.79 -14.31 -0.09
N VAL A 254 -2.60 -14.80 1.15
CA VAL A 254 -2.72 -16.24 1.47
C VAL A 254 -4.15 -16.74 1.27
N SER A 255 -5.15 -15.89 1.50
CA SER A 255 -6.57 -16.25 1.33
C SER A 255 -7.00 -16.35 -0.15
N CYS A 256 -6.13 -15.95 -1.08
CA CYS A 256 -6.39 -15.98 -2.52
C CYS A 256 -5.76 -17.20 -3.24
N GLU A 257 -4.99 -18.04 -2.52
CA GLU A 257 -4.48 -19.33 -3.01
C GLU A 257 -5.47 -20.48 -2.77
#